data_AF-A0A1J5WP56-F1
#
_entry.id   AF-A0A1J5WP56-F1
#
_cell.length_a   1.000
_cell.length_b   1.000
_cell.length_c   1.000
_cell.angle_alpha   90.00
_cell.angle_beta   90.00
_cell.angle_gamma   90.00
#
_symmetry.space_group_name_H-M   'P 1'
#
loop_
_entity.id
_entity.type
_entity.pdbx_description
1 polymer ?
#
loop_
_entity_poly.entity_id
_entity_poly.type
_entity_poly.pdbx_seq_one_letter_code
_entity_poly.pdbx_strand_id
1 'polypeptide(L)'
;MTKGNCPRCLELSIGWAYRPGMFRAYEKNIFLGGIEELDFEGYTLELLVNLRRRKKHKETRTIYLHASEADHTTKILNTKNRSIDIEGVNTLKLRGYAVNVLPKLK
;
A
#
# COMPACT_ATOMS: atom_id res chain seq x y z
N MET A 1 -29.81 7.14 -7.93
CA MET A 1 -28.79 7.14 -6.85
C MET A 1 -27.48 7.57 -7.48
N THR A 2 -27.06 8.80 -7.26
CA THR A 2 -25.79 9.34 -7.78
C THR A 2 -24.65 8.53 -7.18
N LYS A 3 -23.89 7.82 -8.02
CA LYS A 3 -22.62 7.21 -7.62
C LYS A 3 -21.75 8.36 -7.10
N GLY A 4 -21.57 8.42 -5.78
CA GLY A 4 -20.63 9.36 -5.18
C GLY A 4 -19.29 9.21 -5.89
N ASN A 5 -18.67 10.35 -6.20
CA ASN A 5 -17.41 10.44 -6.91
C ASN A 5 -16.29 9.87 -6.02
N CYS A 6 -16.21 8.53 -5.92
CA CYS A 6 -15.14 7.86 -5.20
C CYS A 6 -13.82 8.19 -5.90
N PRO A 7 -12.79 8.64 -5.16
CA PRO A 7 -11.51 8.97 -5.77
C PRO A 7 -10.92 7.72 -6.43
N ARG A 8 -10.60 7.84 -7.72
CA ARG A 8 -10.06 6.73 -8.54
C ARG A 8 -8.69 6.27 -8.05
N CYS A 9 -7.88 7.22 -7.58
CA CYS A 9 -6.51 7.00 -7.14
C CYS A 9 -6.29 7.54 -5.73
N LEU A 10 -5.58 6.78 -4.90
CA LEU A 10 -4.99 7.24 -3.64
C LEU A 10 -3.47 7.22 -3.80
N GLU A 11 -2.86 8.41 -3.76
CA GLU A 11 -1.41 8.59 -3.81
C GLU A 11 -0.89 9.06 -2.45
N LEU A 12 0.13 8.37 -1.93
CA LEU A 12 0.78 8.67 -0.66
C LEU A 12 2.30 8.63 -0.83
N SER A 13 2.97 9.77 -0.66
CA SER A 13 4.43 9.89 -0.76
C SER A 13 5.04 10.56 0.47
N ILE A 14 6.06 9.93 1.06
CA ILE A 14 6.90 10.48 2.14
C ILE A 14 8.32 9.97 1.97
N GLY A 15 9.25 10.85 1.59
CA GLY A 15 10.66 10.47 1.38
C GLY A 15 11.64 10.79 2.53
N TRP A 16 11.40 11.83 3.35
CA TRP A 16 12.49 12.44 4.15
C TRP A 16 12.23 12.49 5.67
N ALA A 17 11.01 12.22 6.13
CA ALA A 17 10.62 12.33 7.54
C ALA A 17 10.00 11.02 8.05
N TYR A 18 10.79 9.95 8.12
CA TYR A 18 10.34 8.72 8.75
C TYR A 18 10.42 8.79 10.27
N ARG A 19 9.26 8.75 10.91
CA ARG A 19 9.17 8.54 12.35
C ARG A 19 8.55 7.16 12.61
N PRO A 20 9.27 6.23 13.28
CA PRO A 20 8.71 4.95 13.64
C PRO A 20 7.35 5.07 14.35
N GLY A 21 6.30 4.56 13.69
CA GLY A 21 4.95 4.59 14.22
C GLY A 21 4.15 5.87 13.92
N MET A 22 4.63 6.73 13.02
CA MET A 22 3.85 7.80 12.38
C MET A 22 2.51 7.29 11.84
N PHE A 23 2.50 6.04 11.36
CA PHE A 23 1.32 5.41 10.80
C PHE A 23 0.47 4.59 11.78
N ARG A 24 0.82 4.56 13.08
CA ARG A 24 0.11 3.73 14.09
C ARG A 24 -1.39 4.02 14.16
N ALA A 25 -1.77 5.29 14.04
CA ALA A 25 -3.17 5.71 14.05
C ALA A 25 -3.98 5.16 12.86
N TYR A 26 -3.29 4.76 11.78
CA TYR A 26 -3.90 4.37 10.51
C TYR A 26 -3.91 2.84 10.30
N GLU A 27 -3.17 2.06 11.09
CA GLU A 27 -3.01 0.60 10.93
C GLU A 27 -4.32 -0.20 10.94
N LYS A 28 -5.39 0.33 11.53
CA LYS A 28 -6.70 -0.35 11.64
C LYS A 28 -7.84 0.41 10.99
N ASN A 29 -7.57 1.61 10.47
CA ASN A 29 -8.60 2.59 10.12
C ASN A 29 -8.62 2.96 8.63
N ILE A 30 -7.59 2.60 7.84
CA ILE A 30 -7.63 2.86 6.40
C ILE A 30 -8.49 1.81 5.71
N PHE A 31 -9.63 2.28 5.21
CA PHE A 31 -10.53 1.54 4.34
C PHE A 31 -10.39 2.06 2.90
N LEU A 32 -10.14 1.17 1.95
CA LEU A 32 -9.89 1.52 0.53
C LEU A 32 -11.09 1.28 -0.40
N GLY A 33 -12.32 1.17 0.13
CA GLY A 33 -13.49 0.97 -0.75
C GLY A 33 -13.64 2.13 -1.73
N GLY A 34 -13.85 1.83 -3.01
CA GLY A 34 -13.96 2.80 -4.09
C GLY A 34 -12.64 3.18 -4.76
N ILE A 35 -11.47 2.71 -4.27
CA ILE A 35 -10.16 3.07 -4.83
C ILE A 35 -9.71 2.04 -5.87
N GLU A 36 -9.54 2.50 -7.12
CA GLU A 36 -9.07 1.66 -8.24
C GLU A 36 -7.54 1.56 -8.28
N GLU A 37 -6.84 2.63 -7.94
CA GLU A 37 -5.39 2.75 -8.04
C GLU A 37 -4.78 3.17 -6.69
N LEU A 38 -3.74 2.43 -6.29
CA LEU A 38 -2.90 2.77 -5.13
C LEU A 38 -1.50 3.12 -5.61
N ASP A 39 -1.02 4.29 -5.21
CA ASP A 39 0.35 4.74 -5.45
C ASP A 39 1.02 5.05 -4.10
N PHE A 40 2.06 4.30 -3.77
CA PHE A 40 2.84 4.48 -2.55
C PHE A 40 4.31 4.73 -2.89
N GLU A 41 4.86 5.79 -2.30
CA GLU A 41 6.26 6.15 -2.43
C GLU A 41 6.97 6.35 -1.08
N GLY A 42 8.17 5.78 -0.99
CA GLY A 42 9.05 5.97 0.16
C GLY A 42 8.54 5.24 1.41
N TYR A 43 8.50 5.94 2.54
CA TYR A 43 8.09 5.34 3.81
C TYR A 43 6.61 4.99 3.89
N THR A 44 5.78 5.46 2.95
CA THR A 44 4.35 5.13 2.92
C THR A 44 4.10 3.67 2.54
N LEU A 45 5.07 2.98 1.93
CA LEU A 45 4.98 1.54 1.63
C LEU A 45 4.67 0.71 2.90
N GLU A 46 5.04 1.18 4.10
CA GLU A 46 4.70 0.53 5.37
C GLU A 46 3.18 0.36 5.56
N LEU A 47 2.38 1.30 5.05
CA LEU A 47 0.93 1.25 5.16
C LEU A 47 0.35 0.06 4.39
N LEU A 48 0.99 -0.36 3.29
CA LEU A 48 0.51 -1.44 2.42
C LEU A 48 0.23 -2.74 3.18
N VAL A 49 1.10 -3.06 4.14
CA VAL A 49 1.01 -4.25 5.00
C VAL A 49 -0.21 -4.18 5.95
N ASN A 50 -0.77 -2.99 6.14
CA ASN A 50 -1.83 -2.70 7.10
C ASN A 50 -3.16 -2.39 6.42
N LEU A 51 -3.19 -2.29 5.09
CA LEU A 51 -4.41 -2.04 4.33
C LEU A 51 -5.35 -3.25 4.43
N ARG A 52 -6.53 -3.03 4.99
CA ARG A 52 -7.59 -4.05 5.03
C ARG A 52 -8.50 -3.90 3.82
N ARG A 53 -8.46 -4.89 2.93
CA ARG A 53 -9.45 -5.02 1.84
C ARG A 53 -10.71 -5.70 2.36
N ARG A 54 -11.87 -5.15 2.03
CA ARG A 54 -13.15 -5.83 2.29
C ARG A 54 -13.42 -6.77 1.12
N LYS A 55 -13.51 -8.08 1.39
CA LYS A 55 -13.75 -9.14 0.38
C LYS A 55 -14.87 -8.85 -0.63
N LYS A 56 -15.85 -8.02 -0.26
CA LYS A 56 -17.02 -7.70 -1.09
C LYS A 56 -16.74 -6.67 -2.20
N HIS A 57 -15.62 -5.94 -2.15
CA HIS A 57 -15.26 -4.88 -3.11
C HIS A 57 -13.82 -5.07 -3.59
N LYS A 58 -13.63 -5.84 -4.67
CA LYS A 58 -12.35 -6.02 -5.37
C LYS A 58 -12.13 -4.87 -6.38
N GLU A 59 -12.16 -3.64 -5.91
CA GLU A 59 -12.14 -2.47 -6.80
C GLU A 59 -10.72 -2.02 -7.13
N THR A 60 -9.73 -2.31 -6.28
CA THR A 60 -8.34 -1.95 -6.54
C THR A 60 -7.71 -2.85 -7.60
N ARG A 61 -7.52 -2.29 -8.79
CA ARG A 61 -6.96 -2.95 -9.96
C ARG A 61 -5.46 -2.71 -10.12
N THR A 62 -4.96 -1.59 -9.59
CA THR A 62 -3.58 -1.18 -9.79
C THR A 62 -2.90 -0.86 -8.46
N ILE A 63 -1.70 -1.38 -8.26
CA ILE A 63 -0.80 -1.01 -7.17
C ILE A 63 0.53 -0.59 -7.79
N TYR A 64 0.98 0.62 -7.47
CA TYR A 64 2.30 1.13 -7.79
C TYR A 64 3.06 1.40 -6.49
N LEU A 65 4.24 0.80 -6.36
CA LEU A 65 5.13 0.98 -5.22
C LEU A 65 6.49 1.47 -5.72
N HIS A 66 6.97 2.58 -5.18
CA HIS A 66 8.29 3.12 -5.46
C HIS A 66 9.08 3.33 -4.17
N ALA A 67 10.32 2.84 -4.13
CA ALA A 67 11.26 3.16 -3.07
C ALA A 67 12.62 3.51 -3.65
N SER A 68 13.08 4.73 -3.39
CA SER A 68 14.42 5.21 -3.78
C SER A 68 15.53 4.70 -2.86
N GLU A 69 15.20 4.29 -1.63
CA GLU A 69 16.16 3.84 -0.60
C GLU A 69 15.75 2.49 -0.01
N ALA A 70 16.73 1.70 0.43
CA ALA A 70 16.50 0.39 1.04
C ALA A 70 15.64 0.49 2.32
N ASP A 71 15.86 1.55 3.11
CA ASP A 71 15.21 1.78 4.41
C ASP A 71 13.68 1.90 4.32
N HIS A 72 13.16 2.35 3.18
CA HIS A 72 11.72 2.39 2.90
C HIS A 72 11.04 1.01 2.98
N THR A 73 11.79 -0.07 2.73
CA THR A 73 11.25 -1.45 2.72
C THR A 73 11.58 -2.26 3.97
N THR A 74 12.54 -1.81 4.77
CA THR A 74 13.06 -2.53 5.95
C THR A 74 11.95 -2.97 6.90
N LYS A 75 10.96 -2.10 7.18
CA LYS A 75 9.88 -2.44 8.10
C LYS A 75 8.91 -3.48 7.55
N ILE A 76 8.59 -3.40 6.26
CA ILE A 76 7.71 -4.37 5.59
C ILE A 76 8.35 -5.76 5.65
N LEU A 77 9.64 -5.83 5.33
CA LEU A 77 10.42 -7.07 5.37
C LEU A 77 10.48 -7.67 6.78
N ASN A 78 10.70 -6.81 7.79
CA ASN A 78 10.80 -7.23 9.19
C ASN A 78 9.46 -7.55 9.85
N THR A 79 8.33 -7.18 9.23
CA THR A 79 7.02 -7.46 9.80
C THR A 79 6.69 -8.95 9.69
N LYS A 80 6.67 -9.63 10.84
CA LYS A 80 6.32 -11.06 10.94
C LYS A 80 4.84 -11.28 10.66
N ASN A 81 4.51 -12.35 9.93
CA ASN A 81 3.15 -12.84 9.70
C ASN A 81 2.18 -11.84 9.02
N ARG A 82 2.68 -10.78 8.38
CA ARG A 82 1.85 -9.93 7.51
C ARG A 82 2.28 -10.09 6.06
N SER A 83 1.29 -10.18 5.19
CA SER A 83 1.43 -10.33 3.74
C SER A 83 0.57 -9.29 3.05
N ILE A 84 1.01 -8.87 1.87
CA ILE A 84 0.30 -7.95 0.99
C ILE A 84 -0.57 -8.81 0.08
N ASP A 85 -1.88 -8.72 0.27
CA ASP A 85 -2.86 -9.41 -0.57
C ASP A 85 -2.98 -8.70 -1.93
N ILE A 86 -2.61 -9.41 -3.01
CA ILE A 86 -2.72 -8.94 -4.40
C ILE A 86 -3.86 -9.61 -5.17
N GLU A 87 -4.76 -10.33 -4.49
CA GLU A 87 -5.92 -10.96 -5.14
C GLU A 87 -6.80 -9.90 -5.83
N GLY A 88 -7.00 -10.07 -7.15
CA GLY A 88 -7.80 -9.13 -7.96
C GLY A 88 -7.04 -7.87 -8.43
N VAL A 89 -5.74 -7.77 -8.15
CA VAL A 89 -4.88 -6.74 -8.75
C VAL A 89 -4.54 -7.15 -10.18
N ASN A 90 -4.84 -6.29 -11.15
CA ASN A 90 -4.52 -6.50 -12.56
C ASN A 90 -3.10 -6.03 -12.90
N THR A 91 -2.65 -4.94 -12.27
CA THR A 91 -1.33 -4.34 -12.51
C THR A 91 -0.61 -4.10 -11.19
N LEU A 92 0.51 -4.77 -11.00
CA LEU A 92 1.45 -4.48 -9.92
C LEU A 92 2.75 -3.92 -10.51
N LYS A 93 3.10 -2.69 -10.14
CA LYS A 93 4.34 -2.03 -10.54
C LYS A 93 5.21 -1.82 -9.31
N LEU A 94 6.40 -2.43 -9.31
CA LEU A 94 7.41 -2.26 -8.27
C LEU A 94 8.62 -1.54 -8.89
N ARG A 95 9.08 -0.44 -8.29
CA ARG A 95 10.25 0.31 -8.77
C ARG A 95 11.27 0.55 -7.65
N GLY A 96 12.55 0.48 -8.01
CA GLY A 96 13.66 0.65 -7.07
C GLY A 96 13.66 -0.43 -5.99
N TYR A 97 13.93 -0.05 -4.75
CA TYR A 97 13.96 -0.96 -3.61
C TYR A 97 12.60 -1.59 -3.30
N ALA A 98 11.49 -1.08 -3.86
CA ALA A 98 10.16 -1.65 -3.66
C ALA A 98 10.07 -3.11 -4.16
N VAL A 99 10.95 -3.53 -5.08
CA VAL A 99 11.06 -4.93 -5.53
C VAL A 99 11.32 -5.88 -4.35
N ASN A 100 11.96 -5.41 -3.28
CA ASN A 100 12.24 -6.23 -2.11
C ASN A 100 10.97 -6.71 -1.37
N VAL A 101 9.78 -6.13 -1.63
CA VAL A 101 8.53 -6.59 -1.01
C VAL A 101 7.95 -7.85 -1.64
N LEU A 102 8.52 -8.34 -2.75
CA LEU A 102 8.07 -9.57 -3.44
C LEU A 102 7.84 -10.77 -2.50
N PRO A 103 8.72 -11.08 -1.53
CA PRO A 103 8.52 -12.20 -0.60
C PRO A 103 7.33 -12.03 0.36
N LYS A 104 6.70 -10.85 0.40
CA LYS A 104 5.53 -10.55 1.25
C LYS A 104 4.22 -10.58 0.47
N LEU A 105 4.24 -10.70 -0.86
CA LEU A 105 3.03 -10.78 -1.66
C LEU A 105 2.31 -12.13 -1.45
N LYS A 106 0.98 -12.11 -1.43
CA LYS A 106 0.11 -13.29 -1.41
C LYS A 106 -1.03 -13.16 -2.41
#